data_AF-A0A3D0GNR3-F1
#
_entry.id   AF-A0A3D0GNR3-F1
#
_cell.length_a   1.000
_cell.length_b   1.000
_cell.length_c   1.000
_cell.angle_alpha   90.00
_cell.angle_beta   90.00
_cell.angle_gamma   90.00
#
_symmetry.space_group_name_H-M   'P 1'
#
loop_
_entity.id
_entity.type
_entity.pdbx_description
1 polymer ?
#
loop_
_entity_poly.entity_id
_entity_poly.type
_entity_poly.pdbx_seq_one_letter_code
_entity_poly.pdbx_strand_id
1 'polypeptide(L)'
;MALWECIVCGLIYDESEGWPDDGIPAGTRWEDVPEDWLCPDCGVGKQDFECIDDTPLPASATTNQDDVAKPTDDTPISQQAIAEPPAASAQGPWQKWECIVCGLIYDEALGWPDDGIPAGTRWADV
;
A
#
# COMPACT_ATOMS: atom_id res chain seq x y z
N MET A 1 -23.05 -2.19 8.98
CA MET A 1 -23.61 -2.42 7.63
C MET A 1 -22.43 -2.75 6.75
N ALA A 2 -22.60 -3.69 5.84
CA ALA A 2 -21.56 -4.04 4.89
C ALA A 2 -21.51 -2.99 3.76
N LEU A 3 -20.31 -2.76 3.24
CA LEU A 3 -20.09 -1.97 2.02
C LEU A 3 -19.80 -2.95 0.88
N TRP A 4 -20.26 -2.62 -0.32
CA TRP A 4 -20.07 -3.45 -1.50
C TRP A 4 -19.44 -2.63 -2.61
N GLU A 5 -18.28 -3.05 -3.12
CA GLU A 5 -17.59 -2.36 -4.21
C GLU A 5 -17.78 -3.09 -5.52
N CYS A 6 -18.17 -2.35 -6.55
CA CYS A 6 -18.16 -2.84 -7.91
C CYS A 6 -16.72 -3.03 -8.39
N ILE A 7 -16.31 -4.26 -8.67
CA ILE A 7 -14.94 -4.57 -9.13
C ILE A 7 -14.62 -4.06 -10.54
N VAL A 8 -15.63 -3.52 -11.24
CA VAL A 8 -15.52 -3.04 -12.63
C VAL A 8 -15.28 -1.54 -12.69
N CYS A 9 -15.96 -0.75 -11.85
CA CYS A 9 -15.87 0.72 -11.86
C CYS A 9 -15.43 1.34 -10.52
N GLY A 10 -15.45 0.58 -9.43
CA GLY A 10 -15.13 1.08 -8.08
C GLY A 10 -16.28 1.79 -7.37
N LEU A 11 -17.53 1.69 -7.85
CA LEU A 11 -18.69 2.23 -7.15
C LEU A 11 -18.89 1.50 -5.81
N ILE A 12 -19.04 2.26 -4.73
CA ILE A 12 -19.33 1.73 -3.38
C ILE A 12 -20.83 1.84 -3.11
N TYR A 13 -21.48 0.71 -2.85
CA TYR A 13 -22.83 0.60 -2.32
C TYR A 13 -22.78 0.43 -0.79
N ASP A 14 -23.41 1.33 -0.05
CA ASP A 14 -23.55 1.25 1.40
C ASP A 14 -24.95 0.74 1.76
N GLU A 15 -25.05 -0.39 2.48
CA GLU A 15 -26.33 -0.92 2.95
C GLU A 15 -27.07 0.07 3.87
N SER A 16 -26.35 0.97 4.56
CA SER A 16 -26.91 1.99 5.45
C SER A 16 -27.63 3.07 4.68
N GLU A 17 -27.08 3.48 3.54
CA GLU A 17 -27.67 4.50 2.67
C GLU A 17 -28.65 3.90 1.66
N GLY A 18 -28.45 2.64 1.29
CA GLY A 18 -29.17 1.98 0.21
C GLY A 18 -28.89 2.66 -1.12
N TRP A 19 -29.87 2.62 -2.02
CA TRP A 19 -29.81 3.33 -3.30
C TRP A 19 -31.19 3.91 -3.66
N PRO A 20 -31.60 5.04 -3.04
CA PRO A 20 -32.96 5.56 -3.18
C PRO A 20 -33.29 6.00 -4.61
N ASP A 21 -32.28 6.33 -5.42
CA ASP A 21 -32.44 6.70 -6.83
C ASP A 21 -33.02 5.54 -7.68
N ASP A 22 -32.69 4.29 -7.30
CA ASP A 22 -33.20 3.06 -7.93
C ASP A 22 -34.32 2.40 -7.10
N GLY A 23 -34.78 3.08 -6.04
CA GLY A 23 -35.83 2.58 -5.16
C GLY A 23 -35.37 1.58 -4.10
N ILE A 24 -34.06 1.47 -3.84
CA ILE A 24 -33.50 0.66 -2.76
C ILE A 24 -33.42 1.53 -1.49
N PRO A 25 -34.21 1.27 -0.44
CA PRO A 25 -34.22 2.12 0.75
C PRO A 25 -32.94 1.95 1.59
N ALA A 26 -32.60 2.99 2.35
CA ALA A 26 -31.60 2.95 3.40
C ALA A 26 -31.83 1.79 4.38
N GLY A 27 -30.78 1.05 4.71
CA GLY A 27 -30.83 -0.16 5.53
C GLY A 27 -31.12 -1.46 4.78
N THR A 28 -31.17 -1.43 3.44
CA THR A 28 -31.37 -2.64 2.64
C THR A 28 -30.07 -3.44 2.59
N ARG A 29 -30.12 -4.67 3.09
CA ARG A 29 -29.00 -5.60 3.00
C ARG A 29 -28.75 -5.97 1.56
N TRP A 30 -27.51 -6.30 1.23
CA TRP A 30 -27.16 -6.75 -0.10
C TRP A 30 -27.97 -7.95 -0.53
N GLU A 31 -28.26 -8.90 0.36
CA GLU A 31 -29.11 -10.06 0.08
C GLU A 31 -30.53 -9.66 -0.38
N ASP A 32 -31.05 -8.54 0.12
CA ASP A 32 -32.37 -8.00 -0.22
C ASP A 32 -32.36 -7.12 -1.49
N VAL A 33 -31.18 -6.73 -1.99
CA VAL A 33 -31.04 -5.99 -3.25
C VAL A 33 -31.49 -6.89 -4.42
N PRO A 34 -32.36 -6.41 -5.33
CA PRO A 34 -32.81 -7.19 -6.49
C PRO A 34 -31.64 -7.71 -7.35
N GLU A 35 -31.74 -8.93 -7.86
CA GLU A 35 -30.72 -9.47 -8.79
C GLU A 35 -30.68 -8.75 -10.14
N ASP A 36 -31.80 -8.10 -10.53
CA ASP A 36 -31.90 -7.27 -11.73
C ASP A 36 -31.27 -5.89 -11.54
N TRP A 37 -30.86 -5.54 -10.32
CA TRP A 37 -30.19 -4.28 -10.06
C TRP A 37 -28.84 -4.23 -10.78
N LEU A 38 -28.63 -3.15 -11.52
CA LEU A 38 -27.40 -2.89 -12.25
C LEU A 38 -26.67 -1.71 -11.61
N CYS A 39 -25.35 -1.79 -11.59
CA CYS A 39 -24.47 -0.70 -11.17
C CYS A 39 -24.83 0.57 -11.97
N PRO A 40 -25.20 1.68 -11.31
CA PRO A 40 -25.62 2.89 -12.01
C PRO A 40 -24.47 3.60 -12.73
N ASP A 41 -23.22 3.30 -12.38
CA ASP A 41 -22.04 3.88 -13.02
C ASP A 41 -21.64 3.13 -14.31
N CYS A 42 -21.65 1.79 -14.29
CA CYS A 42 -21.14 0.96 -15.40
C CYS A 42 -22.13 -0.06 -15.99
N GLY A 43 -23.27 -0.30 -15.35
CA GLY A 43 -24.34 -1.18 -15.85
C GLY A 43 -24.10 -2.68 -15.68
N VAL A 44 -23.08 -3.11 -14.93
CA VAL A 44 -22.89 -4.53 -14.57
C VAL A 44 -23.84 -4.95 -13.46
N GLY A 45 -24.13 -6.24 -13.34
CA GLY A 45 -25.08 -6.70 -12.33
C GLY A 45 -24.46 -6.91 -10.96
N LYS A 46 -25.33 -7.25 -10.00
CA LYS A 46 -24.99 -7.51 -8.60
C LYS A 46 -23.87 -8.54 -8.38
N GLN A 47 -23.67 -9.50 -9.30
CA GLN A 47 -22.61 -10.50 -9.15
C GLN A 47 -21.18 -9.94 -9.28
N ASP A 48 -21.04 -8.73 -9.82
CA ASP A 48 -19.76 -8.05 -10.04
C ASP A 48 -19.40 -7.10 -8.86
N PHE A 49 -19.98 -7.31 -7.69
CA PHE A 49 -19.67 -6.56 -6.47
C PHE A 49 -19.05 -7.46 -5.42
N GLU A 50 -18.03 -6.95 -4.74
CA GLU A 50 -17.33 -7.60 -3.64
C GLU A 50 -17.63 -6.91 -2.31
N CYS A 51 -17.79 -7.70 -1.24
CA CYS A 51 -18.06 -7.17 0.09
C CYS A 51 -16.78 -6.60 0.71
N ILE A 52 -16.77 -5.29 0.95
CA ILE A 52 -15.79 -4.58 1.77
C ILE A 52 -16.37 -4.48 3.18
N ASP A 53 -16.42 -5.61 3.89
CA ASP A 53 -16.52 -5.54 5.34
C ASP A 53 -15.14 -5.12 5.85
N ASP A 54 -15.06 -3.99 6.56
CA ASP A 54 -13.86 -3.61 7.30
C ASP A 54 -13.68 -4.59 8.47
N THR A 55 -13.31 -5.83 8.16
CA THR A 55 -12.28 -6.44 8.98
C THR A 55 -11.01 -5.80 8.47
N PRO A 56 -10.46 -4.74 9.12
CA PRO A 56 -9.08 -4.43 8.89
C PRO A 56 -8.36 -5.76 9.11
N LEU A 57 -7.71 -6.28 8.07
CA LEU A 57 -6.60 -7.20 8.23
C LEU A 57 -5.85 -6.65 9.45
N PRO A 58 -5.83 -7.36 10.61
CA PRO A 58 -5.14 -6.85 11.78
C PRO A 58 -3.75 -6.68 11.26
N ALA A 59 -3.31 -5.42 11.15
CA ALA A 59 -2.15 -5.01 10.39
C ALA A 59 -1.21 -6.18 10.20
N SER A 60 -1.13 -6.74 8.99
CA SER A 60 0.06 -7.46 8.58
C SER A 60 1.21 -6.45 8.50
N ALA A 61 1.51 -5.78 9.62
CA ALA A 61 2.83 -5.82 10.20
C ALA A 61 2.94 -7.15 10.96
N THR A 62 2.90 -8.27 10.22
CA THR A 62 3.55 -9.49 10.69
C THR A 62 5.03 -9.14 10.76
N THR A 63 5.48 -8.92 11.99
CA THR A 63 6.55 -9.69 12.60
C THR A 63 7.67 -10.07 11.63
N ASN A 64 8.75 -9.31 11.72
CA ASN A 64 10.08 -9.91 11.65
C ASN A 64 10.70 -9.78 13.04
N GLN A 65 10.33 -10.67 13.95
CA GLN A 65 11.10 -10.95 15.16
C GLN A 65 10.60 -12.25 15.80
N ASP A 66 11.04 -13.36 15.21
CA ASP A 66 11.12 -14.64 15.90
C ASP A 66 12.55 -15.18 15.75
N ASP A 67 13.31 -14.96 16.83
CA ASP A 67 14.36 -15.78 17.40
C ASP A 67 14.94 -16.99 16.61
N VAL A 68 16.27 -16.96 16.45
CA VAL A 68 17.11 -18.13 16.76
C VAL A 68 18.25 -17.66 17.67
N ALA A 69 18.00 -17.67 18.98
CA ALA A 69 19.07 -17.79 19.96
C ALA A 69 19.32 -19.28 20.26
N LYS A 70 20.43 -19.82 19.75
CA LYS A 70 21.31 -20.79 20.46
C LYS A 70 22.58 -21.15 19.64
N PRO A 71 23.68 -21.67 20.24
CA PRO A 71 24.71 -20.93 20.98
C PRO A 71 26.16 -21.21 20.46
N THR A 72 27.09 -20.33 20.86
CA THR A 72 28.54 -20.54 21.11
C THR A 72 29.48 -21.17 20.05
N ASP A 73 30.58 -20.42 19.86
CA ASP A 73 31.96 -20.86 19.55
C ASP A 73 32.34 -21.10 18.08
N ASP A 74 32.96 -20.12 17.43
CA ASP A 74 34.41 -20.15 17.15
C ASP A 74 34.88 -18.88 16.40
N THR A 75 35.60 -18.04 17.12
CA THR A 75 36.86 -17.30 16.81
C THR A 75 37.12 -16.67 15.41
N PRO A 76 37.75 -15.47 15.34
CA PRO A 76 37.57 -14.48 14.26
C PRO A 76 38.77 -14.36 13.31
N ILE A 77 38.59 -13.95 12.05
CA ILE A 77 39.63 -13.23 11.28
C ILE A 77 39.00 -12.25 10.27
N SER A 78 39.30 -10.96 10.50
CA SER A 78 39.55 -9.85 9.57
C SER A 78 39.04 -9.93 8.14
N GLN A 79 38.21 -8.93 7.78
CA GLN A 79 38.09 -8.21 6.50
C GLN A 79 36.71 -7.51 6.55
N GLN A 80 36.51 -6.19 6.68
CA GLN A 80 37.30 -5.02 6.37
C GLN A 80 36.87 -3.89 7.32
N ALA A 81 37.83 -3.27 7.98
CA ALA A 81 37.73 -1.88 8.38
C ALA A 81 38.49 -1.07 7.33
N ILE A 82 37.75 -0.49 6.39
CA ILE A 82 38.15 0.76 5.73
C ILE A 82 37.08 1.78 6.06
N ALA A 83 37.56 2.93 6.50
CA ALA A 83 36.84 3.92 7.28
C ALA A 83 35.48 4.33 6.70
N GLU A 84 34.53 4.43 7.63
CA GLU A 84 33.35 5.28 7.56
C GLU A 84 33.70 6.65 6.92
N PRO A 85 33.02 7.09 5.85
CA PRO A 85 32.79 8.52 5.71
C PRO A 85 31.86 8.93 6.87
N PRO A 86 32.18 9.98 7.63
CA PRO A 86 31.36 10.36 8.78
C PRO A 86 29.94 10.59 8.31
N ALA A 87 29.02 9.96 9.03
CA ALA A 87 27.62 10.33 9.07
C ALA A 87 27.50 11.84 9.30
N ALA A 88 27.47 12.62 8.22
CA ALA A 88 26.74 13.87 8.18
C ALA A 88 25.29 13.45 7.96
N SER A 89 24.63 13.14 9.07
CA SER A 89 23.24 12.74 9.21
C SER A 89 22.33 13.29 8.11
N ALA A 90 22.06 12.51 7.07
CA ALA A 90 20.89 12.68 6.22
C ALA A 90 19.64 12.19 7.00
N GLN A 91 19.46 12.71 8.21
CA GLN A 91 18.26 12.51 9.02
C GLN A 91 17.30 13.65 8.67
N GLY A 92 16.61 13.49 7.55
CA GLY A 92 15.49 14.32 7.12
C GLY A 92 14.37 13.41 6.58
N PRO A 93 13.15 13.93 6.36
CA PRO A 93 12.06 13.16 5.76
C PRO A 93 12.32 12.96 4.25
N TRP A 94 13.35 12.18 3.91
CA TRP A 94 13.73 11.89 2.53
C TRP A 94 12.84 10.80 1.97
N GLN A 95 12.36 11.00 0.74
CA GLN A 95 11.48 10.06 0.07
C GLN A 95 12.29 9.20 -0.91
N LYS A 96 11.81 7.98 -1.11
CA LYS A 96 12.32 7.08 -2.15
C LYS A 96 11.28 6.95 -3.24
N TRP A 97 11.72 7.07 -4.47
CA TRP A 97 10.86 7.04 -5.64
C TRP A 97 11.23 5.83 -6.48
N GLU A 98 10.24 4.99 -6.78
CA GLU A 98 10.42 3.84 -7.65
C GLU A 98 9.90 4.18 -9.05
N CYS A 99 10.74 4.01 -10.07
CA CYS A 99 10.31 4.14 -11.43
C CYS A 99 9.41 2.96 -11.81
N ILE A 100 8.13 3.23 -12.08
CA ILE A 100 7.14 2.21 -12.48
C ILE A 100 7.55 1.43 -13.75
N VAL A 101 8.36 2.04 -14.62
CA VAL A 101 8.73 1.45 -15.92
C VAL A 101 9.91 0.48 -15.79
N CYS A 102 10.88 0.76 -14.92
CA CYS A 102 12.11 -0.03 -14.82
C CYS A 102 12.43 -0.54 -13.41
N GLY A 103 11.63 -0.20 -12.40
CA GLY A 103 11.81 -0.60 -11.00
C GLY A 103 13.01 0.06 -10.32
N LEU A 104 13.63 1.06 -10.94
CA LEU A 104 14.79 1.73 -10.36
C LEU A 104 14.36 2.62 -9.20
N ILE A 105 15.05 2.48 -8.06
CA ILE A 105 14.78 3.22 -6.84
C ILE A 105 15.73 4.41 -6.76
N TYR A 106 15.19 5.62 -6.78
CA TYR A 106 15.91 6.85 -6.49
C TYR A 106 15.73 7.22 -5.02
N ASP A 107 16.84 7.40 -4.31
CA ASP A 107 16.87 7.80 -2.89
C ASP A 107 17.41 9.23 -2.76
N GLU A 108 16.55 10.17 -2.39
CA GLU A 108 16.90 11.59 -2.25
C GLU A 108 18.01 11.81 -1.21
N ALA A 109 18.09 10.96 -0.19
CA ALA A 109 19.12 11.06 0.85
C ALA A 109 20.51 10.77 0.30
N LEU A 110 20.61 9.89 -0.71
CA LEU A 110 21.87 9.48 -1.32
C LEU A 110 22.19 10.28 -2.58
N GLY A 111 21.16 10.77 -3.28
CA GLY A 111 21.30 11.32 -4.63
C GLY A 111 21.72 10.24 -5.62
N TRP A 112 22.27 10.66 -6.76
CA TRP A 112 22.77 9.77 -7.80
C TRP A 112 24.09 10.28 -8.40
N PRO A 113 25.24 9.86 -7.85
CA PRO A 113 26.54 10.39 -8.26
C PRO A 113 26.93 10.03 -9.70
N ASP A 114 26.52 8.86 -10.21
CA ASP A 114 26.77 8.46 -11.61
C ASP A 114 26.15 9.41 -12.63
N ASP A 115 25.04 10.08 -12.27
CA ASP A 115 24.37 11.07 -13.11
C ASP A 115 24.66 12.52 -12.67
N GLY A 116 25.55 12.68 -11.67
CA GLY A 116 25.94 13.99 -11.13
C GLY A 116 24.90 14.63 -10.20
N ILE A 117 23.91 13.88 -9.71
CA ILE A 117 22.88 14.34 -8.78
C ILE A 117 23.42 14.23 -7.35
N PRO A 118 23.63 15.34 -6.61
CA PRO A 118 24.16 15.29 -5.27
C PRO A 118 23.13 14.76 -4.26
N ALA A 119 23.62 14.18 -3.16
CA ALA A 119 22.82 13.80 -2.00
C ALA A 119 21.98 14.98 -1.47
N GLY A 120 20.71 14.72 -1.14
CA GLY A 120 19.75 15.73 -0.68
C GLY A 120 19.01 16.47 -1.79
N THR A 121 19.21 16.10 -3.07
CA THR A 121 18.39 16.60 -4.18
C THR A 121 17.03 15.91 -4.14
N ARG A 122 15.95 16.69 -4.18
CA ARG A 122 14.59 16.13 -4.24
C ARG A 122 14.27 15.77 -5.68
N TRP A 123 13.46 14.74 -5.89
CA TRP A 123 13.04 14.34 -7.23
C TRP A 123 12.31 15.46 -7.99
N ALA A 124 11.63 16.36 -7.27
CA ALA A 124 10.98 17.53 -7.87
C ALA A 124 11.95 18.58 -8.45
N ASP A 125 13.24 18.49 -8.10
CA ASP A 125 14.30 19.43 -8.49
C ASP A 125 15.33 18.78 -9.45
N VAL A 126 15.13 17.51 -9.84
CA VAL A 126 15.91 16.74 -10.84
C VAL A 126 15.24 16.86 -12.21
#